data_AF-A0A239J9M1-F1
#
_entry.id   AF-A0A239J9M1-F1
#
_cell.length_a   1.000
_cell.length_b   1.000
_cell.length_c   1.000
_cell.angle_alpha   90.00
_cell.angle_beta   90.00
_cell.angle_gamma   90.00
#
_symmetry.space_group_name_H-M   'P 1'
#
loop_
_entity.id
_entity.type
_entity.pdbx_description
1 polymer ?
#
loop_
_entity_poly.entity_id
_entity_poly.type
_entity_poly.pdbx_seq_one_letter_code
_entity_poly.pdbx_strand_id
1 'polypeptide(L)'
;MNFRTISSLLTGLLAIAQFSTSAHAALPEACFKSKHDYELYLKHSNNTQSVSHSDGEFYAGGAPEEDEVPQKKTITINVDHTTSAGKIISNASRSSTPSGEKRFFWGTLSAPSSRSAEYTSNAGTPGTHRNIELTVQDPVCDVKASTQVRIYSQ
;
A
#
# COMPACT_ATOMS: atom_id res chain seq x y z
N MET A 1 42.93 47.22 -37.79
CA MET A 1 42.23 46.11 -38.47
C MET A 1 41.92 45.07 -37.40
N ASN A 2 40.67 45.03 -36.91
CA ASN A 2 40.29 44.19 -35.78
C ASN A 2 39.40 43.05 -36.30
N PHE A 3 39.94 41.83 -36.33
CA PHE A 3 39.19 40.62 -36.64
C PHE A 3 38.32 40.24 -35.44
N ARG A 4 37.00 40.13 -35.65
CA ARG A 4 36.06 39.55 -34.67
C ARG A 4 35.81 38.10 -35.04
N THR A 5 36.27 37.21 -34.19
CA THR A 5 36.10 35.75 -34.29
C THR A 5 34.66 35.39 -33.90
N ILE A 6 34.00 34.58 -34.73
CA ILE A 6 32.63 34.08 -34.53
C ILE A 6 32.71 32.82 -33.66
N SER A 7 32.14 32.85 -32.45
CA SER A 7 31.96 31.64 -31.64
C SER A 7 30.77 30.83 -32.17
N SER A 8 31.08 29.68 -32.77
CA SER A 8 30.13 28.59 -33.05
C SER A 8 29.80 27.87 -31.74
N LEU A 9 28.56 27.97 -31.26
CA LEU A 9 28.06 27.15 -30.15
C LEU A 9 27.31 25.96 -30.72
N LEU A 10 27.98 24.81 -30.64
CA LEU A 10 27.53 23.50 -31.03
C LEU A 10 26.24 23.12 -30.28
N THR A 11 25.19 22.82 -31.03
CA THR A 11 24.01 22.08 -30.61
C THR A 11 24.39 20.71 -30.05
N GLY A 12 24.04 20.44 -28.79
CA GLY A 12 24.16 19.14 -28.16
C GLY A 12 22.88 18.79 -27.41
N LEU A 13 21.88 18.32 -28.14
CA LEU A 13 20.60 17.86 -27.60
C LEU A 13 20.78 16.40 -27.14
N LEU A 14 21.19 16.21 -25.89
CA LEU A 14 21.32 14.88 -25.29
C LEU A 14 19.95 14.45 -24.74
N ALA A 15 19.10 13.92 -25.62
CA ALA A 15 17.87 13.25 -25.21
C ALA A 15 18.24 11.88 -24.63
N ILE A 16 18.47 11.82 -23.32
CA ILE A 16 18.56 10.54 -22.61
C ILE A 16 17.11 10.04 -22.47
N ALA A 17 16.69 9.18 -23.39
CA ALA A 17 15.49 8.38 -23.24
C ALA A 17 15.70 7.45 -22.03
N GLN A 18 15.21 7.86 -20.86
CA GLN A 18 15.10 6.99 -19.71
C GLN A 18 13.96 6.01 -19.98
N PHE A 19 14.29 4.86 -20.56
CA PHE A 19 13.42 3.70 -20.53
C PHE A 19 13.33 3.23 -19.08
N SER A 20 12.36 3.74 -18.33
CA SER A 20 11.94 3.13 -17.07
C SER A 20 11.24 1.83 -17.42
N THR A 21 12.01 0.75 -17.58
CA THR A 21 11.43 -0.59 -17.48
C THR A 21 10.97 -0.75 -16.03
N SER A 22 9.70 -0.46 -15.77
CA SER A 22 9.03 -0.82 -14.52
C SER A 22 8.87 -2.34 -14.50
N ALA A 23 9.97 -3.05 -14.25
CA ALA A 23 9.87 -4.40 -13.72
C ALA A 23 9.07 -4.25 -12.43
N HIS A 24 7.82 -4.73 -12.43
CA HIS A 24 7.05 -4.84 -11.20
C HIS A 24 7.86 -5.77 -10.30
N ALA A 25 8.61 -5.19 -9.36
CA ALA A 25 9.39 -5.98 -8.42
C ALA A 25 8.41 -6.91 -7.72
N ALA A 26 8.68 -8.21 -7.77
CA ALA A 26 7.87 -9.20 -7.09
C ALA A 26 7.71 -8.79 -5.61
N LEU A 27 6.51 -8.99 -5.06
CA LEU A 27 6.28 -8.70 -3.64
C LEU A 27 7.28 -9.50 -2.79
N PRO A 28 7.89 -8.91 -1.74
CA PRO A 28 8.80 -9.64 -0.86
C PRO A 28 8.13 -10.85 -0.20
N GLU A 29 8.90 -11.93 0.05
CA GLU A 29 8.42 -13.12 0.78
C GLU A 29 7.81 -12.76 2.15
N ALA A 30 8.34 -11.71 2.81
CA ALA A 30 7.83 -11.21 4.08
C ALA A 30 6.34 -10.86 4.05
N CYS A 31 5.78 -10.53 2.88
CA CYS A 31 4.36 -10.21 2.68
C CYS A 31 3.44 -11.43 2.79
N PHE A 32 3.96 -12.65 2.75
CA PHE A 32 3.20 -13.89 2.69
C PHE A 32 3.22 -14.64 4.02
N LYS A 33 2.15 -15.39 4.31
CA LYS A 33 2.00 -16.12 5.58
C LYS A 33 3.04 -17.23 5.71
N SER A 34 3.39 -17.86 4.60
CA SER A 34 4.39 -18.92 4.52
C SER A 34 5.26 -18.79 3.27
N LYS A 35 6.37 -19.54 3.24
CA LYS A 35 7.19 -19.70 2.03
C LYS A 35 6.41 -20.34 0.88
N HIS A 36 5.51 -21.29 1.19
CA HIS A 36 4.62 -21.93 0.21
C HIS A 36 3.70 -20.92 -0.48
N ASP A 37 3.09 -20.00 0.28
CA ASP A 37 2.27 -18.92 -0.28
C ASP A 37 3.06 -18.00 -1.22
N TYR A 38 4.33 -17.74 -0.88
CA TYR A 38 5.21 -16.95 -1.74
C TYR A 38 5.57 -17.70 -3.03
N GLU A 39 5.84 -19.00 -2.94
CA GLU A 39 6.12 -19.85 -4.10
C GLU A 39 4.90 -19.98 -5.03
N LEU A 40 3.69 -20.11 -4.47
CA LEU A 40 2.44 -20.06 -5.23
C LEU A 40 2.30 -18.71 -5.96
N TYR A 41 2.52 -17.60 -5.26
CA TYR A 41 2.51 -16.28 -5.86
C TYR A 41 3.49 -16.16 -7.04
N LEU A 42 4.73 -16.64 -6.90
CA LEU A 42 5.71 -16.64 -7.98
C LEU A 42 5.28 -17.51 -9.17
N LYS A 43 4.73 -18.70 -8.91
CA LYS A 43 4.22 -19.60 -9.96
C LYS A 43 3.10 -18.94 -10.77
N HIS A 44 2.11 -18.34 -10.10
CA HIS A 44 0.99 -17.67 -10.77
C HIS A 44 1.39 -16.35 -11.44
N SER A 45 2.27 -15.56 -10.83
CA SER A 45 2.77 -14.30 -11.41
C SER A 45 3.59 -14.51 -12.68
N ASN A 46 4.35 -15.62 -12.76
CA ASN A 46 5.10 -15.96 -13.97
C ASN A 46 4.20 -16.52 -15.08
N ASN A 47 3.13 -17.23 -14.73
CA ASN A 47 2.16 -17.75 -15.69
C ASN A 47 1.23 -16.68 -16.29
N THR A 48 1.10 -15.50 -15.66
CA THR A 48 0.28 -14.42 -16.22
C THR A 48 0.95 -13.67 -17.38
N GLN A 49 2.26 -13.84 -17.59
CA GLN A 49 2.96 -13.26 -18.75
C GLN A 49 2.87 -14.09 -20.04
N SER A 50 2.39 -15.33 -19.98
CA SER A 50 2.39 -16.26 -21.13
C SER A 50 1.03 -16.50 -21.78
N VAL A 51 -0.04 -15.80 -21.39
CA VAL A 51 -1.37 -15.97 -21.98
C VAL A 51 -1.68 -14.85 -22.96
N SER A 52 -0.93 -14.82 -24.06
CA SER A 52 -1.43 -14.22 -25.29
C SER A 52 -2.27 -15.31 -25.97
N HIS A 53 -3.60 -15.27 -25.79
CA HIS A 53 -4.53 -16.17 -26.48
C HIS A 53 -4.42 -15.96 -27.99
N SER A 54 -3.64 -16.83 -28.65
CA SER A 54 -3.81 -17.12 -30.08
C SER A 54 -4.45 -18.50 -30.19
N ASP A 55 -5.69 -18.48 -30.70
CA ASP A 55 -6.39 -19.53 -31.43
C ASP A 55 -6.69 -20.86 -30.72
N GLY A 56 -7.95 -21.26 -30.87
CA GLY A 56 -8.59 -22.29 -30.08
C GLY A 56 -8.10 -23.70 -30.39
N GLU A 57 -8.07 -24.52 -29.35
CA GLU A 57 -8.33 -25.95 -29.42
C GLU A 57 -8.81 -26.43 -28.04
N PHE A 58 -9.92 -27.16 -28.06
CA PHE A 58 -10.63 -27.66 -26.90
C PHE A 58 -9.95 -28.96 -26.44
N TYR A 59 -9.17 -28.92 -25.36
CA TYR A 59 -8.69 -30.13 -24.69
C TYR A 59 -9.40 -30.32 -23.35
N ALA A 60 -10.19 -31.38 -23.27
CA ALA A 60 -10.69 -31.96 -22.03
C ALA A 60 -9.56 -32.74 -21.34
N GLY A 61 -9.27 -32.45 -20.06
CA GLY A 61 -8.37 -33.27 -19.27
C GLY A 61 -7.86 -32.58 -18.00
N GLY A 62 -8.51 -32.88 -16.87
CA GLY A 62 -8.06 -32.49 -15.53
C GLY A 62 -9.14 -31.72 -14.79
N ALA A 63 -9.62 -32.27 -13.67
CA ALA A 63 -10.35 -31.47 -12.69
C ALA A 63 -9.51 -30.23 -12.34
N PRO A 64 -10.10 -29.04 -12.14
CA PRO A 64 -9.33 -27.91 -11.63
C PRO A 64 -8.76 -28.35 -10.29
N GLU A 65 -7.44 -28.58 -10.25
CA GLU A 65 -6.68 -28.56 -9.01
C GLU A 65 -7.10 -27.25 -8.34
N GLU A 66 -7.72 -27.31 -7.16
CA GLU A 66 -8.20 -26.10 -6.48
C GLU A 66 -7.02 -25.13 -6.40
N ASP A 67 -7.03 -24.09 -7.23
CA ASP A 67 -5.94 -23.13 -7.33
C ASP A 67 -5.74 -22.52 -5.95
N GLU A 68 -4.74 -23.01 -5.21
CA GLU A 68 -4.43 -22.52 -3.88
C GLU A 68 -4.04 -21.04 -4.00
N VAL A 69 -4.94 -20.16 -3.58
CA VAL A 69 -4.72 -18.72 -3.67
C VAL A 69 -3.63 -18.33 -2.65
N PRO A 70 -2.53 -17.67 -3.08
CA PRO A 70 -1.45 -17.31 -2.17
C PRO A 70 -1.94 -16.36 -1.07
N GLN A 71 -1.66 -16.70 0.19
CA GLN A 71 -2.13 -15.92 1.34
C GLN A 71 -1.10 -14.90 1.82
N LYS A 72 -1.48 -13.62 1.80
CA LYS A 72 -0.70 -12.53 2.40
C LYS A 72 -0.88 -12.47 3.92
N LYS A 73 0.15 -12.01 4.64
CA LYS A 73 0.05 -11.68 6.08
C LYS A 73 -0.92 -10.52 6.28
N THR A 74 -1.60 -10.53 7.42
CA THR A 74 -2.57 -9.49 7.81
C THR A 74 -1.89 -8.33 8.53
N ILE A 75 -2.52 -7.16 8.49
CA ILE A 75 -2.15 -6.00 9.30
C ILE A 75 -2.81 -6.13 10.69
N THR A 76 -2.06 -5.83 11.75
CA THR A 76 -2.60 -5.73 13.11
C THR A 76 -2.75 -4.27 13.48
N ILE A 77 -3.98 -3.84 13.76
CA ILE A 77 -4.28 -2.45 14.13
C ILE A 77 -4.35 -2.35 15.65
N ASN A 78 -3.52 -1.48 16.23
CA ASN A 78 -3.54 -1.15 17.65
C ASN A 78 -3.78 0.35 17.79
N VAL A 79 -4.71 0.74 18.66
CA VAL A 79 -5.02 2.16 18.91
C VAL A 79 -5.03 2.42 20.41
N ASP A 80 -4.26 3.40 20.82
CA ASP A 80 -4.23 3.91 22.19
C ASP A 80 -4.92 5.26 22.28
N HIS A 81 -5.53 5.54 23.43
CA HIS A 81 -6.22 6.79 23.68
C HIS A 81 -5.58 7.54 24.86
N THR A 82 -5.30 8.82 24.65
CA THR A 82 -4.83 9.74 25.68
C THR A 82 -5.69 10.99 25.68
N THR A 83 -6.13 11.41 26.87
CA THR A 83 -6.90 12.66 27.04
C THR A 83 -6.01 13.72 27.67
N SER A 84 -5.94 14.91 27.06
CA SER A 84 -5.17 16.03 27.56
C SER A 84 -5.77 17.36 27.11
N ALA A 85 -5.88 18.32 28.02
CA ALA A 85 -6.36 19.68 27.76
C ALA A 85 -7.68 19.74 26.93
N GLY A 86 -8.66 18.91 27.27
CA GLY A 86 -9.96 18.86 26.58
C GLY A 86 -9.92 18.24 25.18
N LYS A 87 -8.81 17.58 24.81
CA LYS A 87 -8.65 16.83 23.56
C LYS A 87 -8.43 15.36 23.85
N ILE A 88 -8.89 14.53 22.92
CA ILE A 88 -8.63 13.10 22.91
C ILE A 88 -7.74 12.80 21.70
N ILE A 89 -6.59 12.20 21.97
CA ILE A 89 -5.59 11.80 20.99
C ILE A 89 -5.70 10.28 20.86
N SER A 90 -5.96 9.81 19.64
CA SER A 90 -5.96 8.40 19.29
C SER A 90 -4.70 8.10 18.48
N ASN A 91 -3.84 7.21 18.97
CA ASN A 91 -2.53 6.93 18.37
C ASN A 91 -2.50 5.48 17.87
N ALA A 92 -2.28 5.31 16.56
CA ALA A 92 -2.23 4.02 15.89
C ALA A 92 -0.80 3.57 15.52
N SER A 93 0.24 4.27 15.99
CA SER A 93 1.64 4.04 15.60
C SER A 93 2.14 2.63 15.92
N ARG A 94 1.59 1.99 16.96
CA ARG A 94 1.89 0.61 17.38
C ARG A 94 1.22 -0.46 16.52
N SER A 95 0.48 -0.07 15.48
CA SER A 95 0.03 -1.00 14.46
C SER A 95 1.23 -1.64 13.75
N SER A 96 1.08 -2.88 13.28
CA SER A 96 2.11 -3.62 12.56
C SER A 96 1.64 -4.04 11.17
N THR A 97 2.56 -3.98 10.23
CA THR A 97 2.36 -4.39 8.83
C THR A 97 3.41 -5.43 8.46
N PRO A 98 3.14 -6.30 7.47
CA PRO A 98 4.11 -7.32 7.06
C PRO A 98 5.46 -6.77 6.60
N SER A 99 5.49 -5.63 5.90
CA SER A 99 6.74 -4.99 5.46
C SER A 99 7.36 -4.06 6.51
N GLY A 100 6.58 -3.65 7.52
CA GLY A 100 6.94 -2.59 8.46
C GLY A 100 6.53 -1.17 8.01
N GLU A 101 6.24 -0.98 6.71
CA GLU A 101 5.78 0.29 6.17
C GLU A 101 4.30 0.52 6.44
N LYS A 102 3.92 1.74 6.85
CA LYS A 102 2.58 2.07 7.31
C LYS A 102 2.08 3.39 6.73
N ARG A 103 0.88 3.36 6.17
CA ARG A 103 0.08 4.55 5.86
C ARG A 103 -1.22 4.51 6.64
N PHE A 104 -1.59 5.63 7.23
CA PHE A 104 -2.78 5.76 8.05
C PHE A 104 -3.80 6.63 7.35
N PHE A 105 -5.07 6.32 7.52
CA PHE A 105 -6.20 7.10 7.02
C PHE A 105 -7.29 7.08 8.08
N TRP A 106 -7.58 8.24 8.65
CA TRP A 106 -8.70 8.43 9.56
C TRP A 106 -9.90 8.97 8.77
N GLY A 107 -11.08 8.40 8.96
CA GLY A 107 -12.26 8.63 8.13
C GLY A 107 -12.28 7.72 6.88
N THR A 108 -13.07 8.11 5.88
CA THR A 108 -13.21 7.32 4.65
C THR A 108 -11.95 7.38 3.80
N LEU A 109 -11.57 6.27 3.15
CA LEU A 109 -10.40 6.23 2.26
C LEU A 109 -10.43 7.27 1.12
N SER A 110 -11.61 7.58 0.57
CA SER A 110 -11.77 8.57 -0.50
C SER A 110 -11.62 10.02 -0.02
N ALA A 111 -11.91 10.27 1.26
CA ALA A 111 -11.83 11.58 1.88
C ALA A 111 -11.33 11.45 3.34
N PRO A 112 -10.03 11.19 3.55
CA PRO A 112 -9.49 11.02 4.89
C PRO A 112 -9.44 12.37 5.61
N SER A 113 -9.87 12.40 6.87
CA SER A 113 -9.75 13.55 7.76
C SER A 113 -8.32 13.75 8.27
N SER A 114 -7.52 12.68 8.34
CA SER A 114 -6.11 12.72 8.68
C SER A 114 -5.36 11.56 8.04
N ARG A 115 -4.08 11.78 7.72
CA ARG A 115 -3.14 10.73 7.26
C ARG A 115 -2.02 10.43 8.26
N SER A 116 -2.08 11.02 9.44
CA SER A 116 -1.11 10.78 10.51
C SER A 116 -1.43 9.48 11.26
N ALA A 117 -0.42 8.88 11.89
CA ALA A 117 -0.62 7.81 12.88
C ALA A 117 -1.49 8.27 14.05
N GLU A 118 -1.57 9.59 14.28
CA GLU A 118 -2.38 10.19 15.34
C GLU A 118 -3.60 10.91 14.77
N TYR A 119 -4.71 10.77 15.49
CA TYR A 119 -5.94 11.51 15.26
C TYR A 119 -6.34 12.23 16.54
N THR A 120 -6.45 13.55 16.45
CA THR A 120 -6.86 14.40 17.56
C THR A 120 -8.26 14.93 17.32
N SER A 121 -9.08 14.90 18.35
CA SER A 121 -10.42 15.48 18.32
C SER A 121 -10.78 16.05 19.68
N ASN A 122 -11.68 17.03 19.69
CA ASN A 122 -12.13 17.63 20.96
C ASN A 122 -12.88 16.60 21.80
N ALA A 123 -12.77 16.70 23.12
CA ALA A 123 -13.67 15.98 24.02
C ALA A 123 -15.09 16.53 23.81
N GLY A 124 -16.06 15.62 23.67
CA GLY A 124 -17.48 15.99 23.62
C GLY A 124 -18.06 16.07 25.03
N THR A 125 -19.38 15.98 25.12
CA THR A 125 -20.07 15.86 26.41
C THR A 125 -19.66 14.57 27.12
N PRO A 126 -19.33 14.60 28.42
CA PRO A 126 -19.00 13.40 29.20
C PRO A 126 -20.05 12.29 29.03
N GLY A 127 -19.60 11.05 28.86
CA GLY A 127 -20.48 9.89 28.66
C GLY A 127 -20.93 9.66 27.21
N THR A 128 -20.60 10.56 26.28
CA THR A 128 -20.84 10.36 24.85
C THR A 128 -19.68 9.62 24.18
N HIS A 129 -19.95 9.08 22.98
CA HIS A 129 -18.93 8.49 22.13
C HIS A 129 -19.10 8.93 20.69
N ARG A 130 -18.02 8.84 19.92
CA ARG A 130 -18.02 8.95 18.46
C ARG A 130 -17.24 7.78 17.86
N ASN A 131 -17.58 7.44 16.64
CA ASN A 131 -16.84 6.43 15.86
C ASN A 131 -16.10 7.14 14.74
N ILE A 132 -14.87 6.69 14.48
CA ILE A 132 -14.11 7.09 13.31
C ILE A 132 -13.48 5.83 12.70
N GLU A 133 -13.59 5.69 11.38
CA GLU A 133 -12.88 4.64 10.67
C GLU A 133 -11.38 4.92 10.69
N LEU A 134 -10.59 3.90 10.97
CA LEU A 134 -9.15 3.90 10.76
C LEU A 134 -8.82 2.83 9.74
N THR A 135 -8.16 3.22 8.66
CA THR A 135 -7.53 2.30 7.72
C THR A 135 -6.01 2.40 7.83
N VAL A 136 -5.35 1.24 7.95
CA VAL A 136 -3.90 1.09 7.87
C VAL A 136 -3.58 0.35 6.58
N GLN A 137 -2.66 0.89 5.78
CA GLN A 137 -2.20 0.31 4.52
C GLN A 137 -0.70 0.06 4.57
N ASP A 138 -0.30 -1.12 4.10
CA ASP A 138 1.08 -1.47 3.78
C ASP A 138 1.29 -1.27 2.26
N PRO A 139 1.99 -0.20 1.84
CA PRO A 139 2.17 0.10 0.42
C PRO A 139 3.15 -0.86 -0.28
N VAL A 140 3.97 -1.60 0.47
CA VAL A 140 4.95 -2.55 -0.09
C VAL A 140 4.27 -3.89 -0.37
N CYS A 141 3.50 -4.40 0.59
CA CYS A 141 2.80 -5.68 0.45
C CYS A 141 1.44 -5.56 -0.23
N ASP A 142 0.98 -4.33 -0.52
CA ASP A 142 -0.33 -4.00 -1.06
C ASP A 142 -1.45 -4.71 -0.31
N VAL A 143 -1.46 -4.51 1.00
CA VAL A 143 -2.51 -4.98 1.92
C VAL A 143 -3.03 -3.81 2.72
N LYS A 144 -4.31 -3.87 3.09
CA LYS A 144 -4.96 -2.88 3.94
C LYS A 144 -5.88 -3.57 4.94
N ALA A 145 -6.04 -2.96 6.10
CA ALA A 145 -7.03 -3.36 7.10
C ALA A 145 -7.71 -2.11 7.65
N SER A 146 -8.97 -2.24 8.02
CA SER A 146 -9.78 -1.14 8.53
C SER A 146 -10.51 -1.57 9.79
N THR A 147 -10.70 -0.63 10.72
CA THR A 147 -11.48 -0.84 11.94
C THR A 147 -12.24 0.42 12.34
N GLN A 148 -13.31 0.26 13.10
CA GLN A 148 -14.05 1.37 13.71
C GLN A 148 -13.45 1.68 15.10
N VAL A 149 -12.86 2.87 15.24
CA VAL A 149 -12.29 3.35 16.50
C VAL A 149 -13.35 4.14 17.25
N ARG A 150 -13.77 3.61 18.41
CA ARG A 150 -14.76 4.24 19.28
C ARG A 150 -14.06 5.11 20.32
N ILE A 151 -14.29 6.41 20.26
CA ILE A 151 -13.67 7.41 21.13
C ILE A 151 -14.71 7.89 22.15
N TYR A 152 -14.45 7.68 23.43
CA TYR A 152 -15.31 8.11 24.53
C TYR A 152 -14.88 9.46 25.09
N SER A 153 -15.85 10.35 25.32
CA SER A 153 -15.63 11.58 26.06
C SER A 153 -15.74 11.30 27.56
N GLN A 154 -14.67 11.60 28.29
CA GLN A 154 -14.60 11.51 29.75
C GLN A 154 -14.91 12.84 30.39
#